data_AF-A0A9P7N918-F1
#
_entry.id   AF-A0A9P7N918-F1
#
_cell.length_a   1.000
_cell.length_b   1.000
_cell.length_c   1.000
_cell.angle_alpha   90.00
_cell.angle_beta   90.00
_cell.angle_gamma   90.00
#
_symmetry.space_group_name_H-M   'P 1'
#
loop_
_entity.id
_entity.type
_entity.pdbx_description
1 polymer ?
#
loop_
_entity_poly.entity_id
_entity_poly.type
_entity_poly.pdbx_seq_one_letter_code
_entity_poly.pdbx_strand_id
1 'polypeptide(L)'
;GELLAHILNGVINKPVRDALLLNHALTASRKDGLRRELLISRLVRFHWDPLHMQAVKKAYRERYGVDLSEAVREGTRGQWGKFCRELCIVRMPERVEIIH
;
A
#
# COMPACT_ATOMS: atom_id res chain seq x y z
N GLY A 1 21.05 14.22 0.59
CA GLY A 1 21.18 13.61 1.93
C GLY A 1 20.21 14.19 2.95
N GLU A 2 19.67 15.40 2.76
CA GLU A 2 18.79 16.07 3.75
C GLU A 2 17.29 15.74 3.64
N LEU A 3 16.84 15.14 2.53
CA LEU A 3 15.41 14.91 2.27
C LEU A 3 14.79 13.85 3.22
N LEU A 4 15.53 12.78 3.55
CA LEU A 4 15.10 11.75 4.49
C LEU A 4 15.04 12.28 5.93
N ALA A 5 15.85 13.28 6.28
CA ALA A 5 15.86 13.91 7.60
C ALA A 5 14.62 14.80 7.82
N HIS A 6 14.07 15.42 6.78
CA HIS A 6 12.79 16.13 6.85
C HIS A 6 11.55 15.21 6.88
N ILE A 7 11.65 13.99 6.34
CA ILE A 7 10.59 12.96 6.41
C ILE A 7 10.43 12.39 7.84
N LEU A 8 11.47 12.50 8.68
CA LEU A 8 11.50 12.00 10.05
C LEU A 8 11.02 13.02 11.10
N ASN A 9 11.18 14.32 10.84
CA ASN A 9 11.05 15.39 11.85
C ASN A 9 9.61 15.80 12.25
N GLY A 10 8.57 14.99 11.99
CA GLY A 10 7.20 15.46 12.27
C GLY A 10 6.11 14.47 12.63
N VAL A 11 6.32 13.16 12.85
CA VAL A 11 5.19 12.23 13.13
C VAL A 11 4.22 12.17 11.94
N ILE A 12 4.72 11.81 10.75
CA ILE A 12 3.81 11.29 9.73
C ILE A 12 3.27 9.98 10.30
N ASN A 13 1.98 9.92 10.60
CA ASN A 13 1.35 8.69 11.09
C ASN A 13 1.75 7.50 10.17
N LYS A 14 1.91 6.31 10.75
CA LYS A 14 2.34 5.10 10.01
C LYS A 14 1.54 4.92 8.68
N PRO A 15 0.22 5.16 8.61
CA PRO A 15 -0.56 5.08 7.37
C PRO A 15 -0.14 6.06 6.27
N VAL A 16 0.10 7.34 6.59
CA VAL A 16 0.48 8.36 5.60
C VAL A 16 1.88 8.08 5.05
N ARG A 17 2.81 7.65 5.90
CA ARG A 17 4.15 7.23 5.45
C ARG A 17 4.05 6.05 4.48
N ASP A 18 3.22 5.07 4.81
CA ASP A 18 3.08 3.89 3.98
C ASP A 18 2.35 4.20 2.65
N ALA A 19 1.40 5.15 2.65
CA ALA A 19 0.78 5.69 1.44
C ALA A 19 1.78 6.40 0.52
N LEU A 20 2.69 7.22 1.08
CA LEU A 20 3.79 7.86 0.34
C LEU A 20 4.66 6.82 -0.37
N LEU A 21 5.05 5.77 0.36
CA LEU A 21 5.93 4.74 -0.16
C LEU A 21 5.25 3.87 -1.23
N LEU A 22 3.94 3.62 -1.11
CA LEU A 22 3.17 2.95 -2.15
C LEU A 22 3.11 3.81 -3.42
N ASN A 23 2.84 5.10 -3.29
CA ASN A 23 2.79 5.99 -4.44
C ASN A 23 4.12 6.02 -5.18
N HIS A 24 5.23 6.14 -4.44
CA HIS A 24 6.57 6.12 -5.02
C HIS A 24 6.83 4.83 -5.81
N ALA A 25 6.42 3.67 -5.29
CA ALA A 25 6.59 2.39 -6.00
C ALA A 25 5.69 2.28 -7.25
N LEU A 26 4.49 2.87 -7.23
CA LEU A 26 3.56 2.88 -8.35
C LEU A 26 4.00 3.81 -9.48
N THR A 27 4.61 4.97 -9.14
CA THR A 27 5.04 5.98 -10.11
C THR A 27 6.48 5.83 -10.57
N ALA A 28 7.29 5.00 -9.90
CA ALA A 28 8.66 4.70 -10.33
C ALA A 28 8.70 4.09 -11.75
N SER A 29 9.81 4.30 -12.47
CA SER A 29 9.98 3.90 -13.86
C SER A 29 9.57 2.44 -14.10
N ARG A 30 8.72 2.20 -15.11
CA ARG A 30 8.06 0.90 -15.30
C ARG A 30 9.01 -0.28 -15.52
N LYS A 31 10.25 -0.01 -15.94
CA LYS A 31 11.31 -0.99 -16.19
C LYS A 31 12.08 -1.43 -14.93
N ASP A 32 11.83 -0.79 -13.79
CA ASP A 32 12.56 -1.08 -12.56
C ASP A 32 12.03 -2.34 -11.86
N GLY A 33 12.91 -3.32 -11.62
CA GLY A 33 12.60 -4.53 -10.85
C GLY A 33 12.41 -4.22 -9.36
N LEU A 34 13.18 -3.28 -8.83
CA LEU A 34 13.13 -2.87 -7.42
C LEU A 34 11.74 -2.32 -7.07
N ARG A 35 11.10 -1.56 -7.97
CA ARG A 35 9.74 -1.07 -7.74
C ARG A 35 8.73 -2.21 -7.51
N ARG A 36 8.90 -3.34 -8.21
CA ARG A 36 7.96 -4.47 -8.12
C ARG A 36 8.09 -5.13 -6.76
N GLU A 37 9.32 -5.38 -6.32
CA GLU A 37 9.61 -5.95 -4.99
C GLU A 37 9.13 -5.02 -3.88
N LEU A 38 9.39 -3.72 -4.01
CA LEU A 38 8.95 -2.69 -3.08
C LEU A 38 7.42 -2.60 -2.99
N LEU A 39 6.71 -2.68 -4.11
CA LEU A 39 5.24 -2.67 -4.12
C LEU A 39 4.69 -3.94 -3.48
N ILE A 40 5.19 -5.11 -3.90
CA ILE A 40 4.74 -6.41 -3.37
C ILE A 40 5.00 -6.51 -1.87
N SER A 41 6.21 -6.21 -1.42
CA SER A 41 6.60 -6.29 -0.01
C SER A 41 5.67 -5.49 0.90
N ARG A 42 5.28 -4.29 0.45
CA ARG A 42 4.34 -3.43 1.17
C ARG A 42 2.91 -3.96 1.14
N LEU A 43 2.40 -4.29 -0.05
CA LEU A 43 1.03 -4.79 -0.19
C LEU A 43 0.82 -6.09 0.58
N VAL A 44 1.78 -7.02 0.54
CA VAL A 44 1.74 -8.25 1.34
C VAL A 44 1.71 -7.90 2.82
N ARG A 45 2.62 -7.05 3.32
CA ARG A 45 2.63 -6.67 4.74
C ARG A 45 1.31 -6.05 5.19
N PHE A 46 0.70 -5.21 4.37
CA PHE A 46 -0.56 -4.54 4.71
C PHE A 46 -1.75 -5.48 4.59
N HIS A 47 -1.71 -6.44 3.67
CA HIS A 47 -2.77 -7.45 3.50
C HIS A 47 -3.00 -8.24 4.79
N TRP A 48 -1.94 -8.52 5.56
CA TRP A 48 -2.00 -9.22 6.84
C TRP A 48 -2.42 -8.34 8.04
N ASP A 49 -2.63 -7.04 7.83
CA ASP A 49 -3.15 -6.12 8.85
C ASP A 49 -4.33 -5.32 8.27
N PRO A 50 -5.55 -5.87 8.34
CA PRO A 50 -6.77 -5.24 7.81
C PRO A 50 -7.01 -3.80 8.25
N LEU A 51 -6.76 -3.52 9.54
CA LEU A 51 -6.97 -2.19 10.12
C LEU A 51 -5.96 -1.20 9.56
N HIS A 52 -4.69 -1.59 9.49
CA HIS A 52 -3.66 -0.76 8.88
C HIS A 52 -3.89 -0.58 7.37
N MET A 53 -4.31 -1.61 6.64
CA MET A 53 -4.67 -1.49 5.22
C MET A 53 -5.80 -0.46 5.01
N GLN A 54 -6.84 -0.49 5.84
CA GLN A 54 -7.91 0.51 5.77
C GLN A 54 -7.39 1.91 6.06
N ALA A 55 -6.55 2.07 7.08
CA ALA A 55 -5.94 3.35 7.41
C ALA A 55 -5.06 3.88 6.27
N VAL A 56 -4.24 3.02 5.64
CA VAL A 56 -3.39 3.37 4.49
C VAL A 56 -4.23 3.77 3.28
N LYS A 57 -5.31 3.04 2.97
CA LYS A 57 -6.23 3.40 1.88
C LYS A 57 -6.84 4.78 2.08
N LYS A 58 -7.30 5.07 3.30
CA LYS A 58 -7.84 6.40 3.66
C LYS A 58 -6.79 7.49 3.47
N ALA A 59 -5.60 7.31 4.04
CA ALA A 59 -4.50 8.27 3.91
C ALA A 59 -4.06 8.49 2.46
N TYR A 60 -4.05 7.42 1.65
CA TYR A 60 -3.71 7.50 0.23
C TYR A 60 -4.73 8.34 -0.54
N ARG A 61 -6.03 8.09 -0.32
CA ARG A 61 -7.11 8.85 -0.96
C ARG A 61 -7.11 10.32 -0.55
N GLU A 62 -6.97 10.61 0.75
CA GLU A 62 -6.90 11.99 1.26
C GLU A 62 -5.75 12.78 0.63
N ARG A 63 -4.62 12.10 0.35
CA ARG A 63 -3.42 12.72 -0.21
C ARG A 63 -3.43 12.86 -1.73
N TYR A 64 -3.90 11.85 -2.45
CA TYR A 64 -3.75 11.75 -3.91
C TYR A 64 -5.07 11.90 -4.68
N GLY A 65 -6.21 11.99 -3.98
CA GLY A 65 -7.52 12.12 -4.61
C GLY A 65 -8.02 10.88 -5.35
N VAL A 66 -7.29 9.76 -5.27
CA VAL A 66 -7.63 8.48 -5.92
C VAL A 66 -7.58 7.35 -4.92
N ASP A 67 -8.47 6.37 -5.06
CA ASP A 67 -8.45 5.18 -4.22
C ASP A 67 -7.20 4.34 -4.50
N LEU A 68 -6.55 3.80 -3.45
CA LEU A 68 -5.34 2.99 -3.60
C LEU A 68 -5.54 1.79 -4.54
N SER A 69 -6.69 1.12 -4.46
CA SER A 69 -7.00 -0.01 -5.34
C SER A 69 -7.01 0.38 -6.81
N GLU A 70 -7.48 1.60 -7.10
CA GLU A 70 -7.53 2.17 -8.45
C GLU A 70 -6.13 2.56 -8.93
N ALA A 71 -5.35 3.23 -8.08
CA ALA A 71 -3.95 3.54 -8.36
C ALA A 71 -3.11 2.28 -8.64
N VAL A 72 -3.36 1.18 -7.91
CA VAL A 72 -2.72 -0.12 -8.18
C VAL A 72 -3.20 -0.70 -9.52
N ARG A 73 -4.48 -0.58 -9.85
CA ARG A 73 -5.02 -1.02 -11.15
C ARG A 73 -4.34 -0.30 -12.32
N GLU A 74 -4.11 1.01 -12.21
CA GLU A 74 -3.48 1.82 -13.26
C GLU A 74 -1.95 1.69 -13.30
N GLY A 75 -1.32 1.57 -12.14
CA GLY A 75 0.15 1.47 -11.98
C GLY A 75 0.73 0.08 -12.29
N THR A 76 -0.12 -0.94 -12.43
CA THR A 76 0.27 -2.34 -12.65
C THR A 76 -0.44 -2.94 -13.86
N ARG A 77 0.12 -4.02 -14.45
CA ARG A 77 -0.43 -4.69 -15.64
C ARG A 77 -0.22 -6.19 -15.60
N GLY A 78 -1.00 -6.92 -16.41
CA GLY A 78 -0.88 -8.38 -16.55
C GLY A 78 -1.14 -9.15 -15.26
N GLN A 79 -0.56 -10.35 -15.16
CA GLN A 79 -0.72 -11.24 -14.00
C GLN A 79 -0.18 -10.63 -12.71
N TRP A 80 0.96 -9.93 -12.80
CA TRP A 80 1.52 -9.20 -11.67
C TRP A 80 0.57 -8.12 -11.14
N GLY A 81 -0.10 -7.39 -12.04
CA GLY A 81 -1.09 -6.41 -11.62
C GLY A 81 -2.34 -7.02 -11.01
N LYS A 82 -2.79 -8.17 -11.54
CA LYS A 82 -3.88 -8.93 -10.90
C LYS A 82 -3.51 -9.33 -9.48
N PHE A 83 -2.32 -9.90 -9.28
CA PHE A 83 -1.79 -10.24 -7.97
C PHE A 83 -1.77 -9.04 -7.00
N CYS A 84 -1.26 -7.89 -7.44
CA CYS A 84 -1.23 -6.68 -6.59
C CYS A 84 -2.63 -6.20 -6.19
N ARG A 85 -3.63 -6.31 -7.08
CA ARG A 85 -5.02 -5.96 -6.77
C ARG A 85 -5.64 -6.89 -5.74
N GLU A 86 -5.39 -8.20 -5.83
CA GLU A 86 -5.88 -9.17 -4.84
C GLU A 86 -5.33 -8.87 -3.44
N LEU A 87 -4.07 -8.44 -3.33
CA LEU A 87 -3.50 -8.02 -2.04
C LEU A 87 -4.17 -6.77 -1.45
N CYS A 88 -4.77 -5.92 -2.29
CA CYS A 88 -5.53 -4.76 -1.85
C CYS A 88 -6.91 -5.13 -1.31
N ILE A 89 -7.40 -6.35 -1.55
CA ILE A 89 -8.66 -6.82 -0.97
C ILE A 89 -8.39 -7.22 0.47
N VAL A 90 -9.10 -6.59 1.40
CA VAL A 90 -9.04 -6.98 2.82
C VAL A 90 -9.88 -8.24 2.95
N ARG A 91 -9.24 -9.39 3.11
CA ARG A 91 -9.91 -10.56 3.69
C ARG A 91 -9.95 -10.33 5.19
N MET A 92 -11.12 -9.99 5.72
CA MET A 92 -11.31 -10.11 7.16
C MET A 92 -11.15 -11.60 7.49
N PRO A 93 -10.31 -11.97 8.49
CA PRO A 93 -10.37 -13.34 8.97
C PRO A 93 -11.81 -13.57 9.44
N GLU A 94 -12.38 -14.71 9.02
CA GLU A 94 -13.63 -15.17 9.58
C GLU A 94 -13.49 -15.07 11.09
N ARG A 95 -14.42 -14.36 11.72
CA ARG A 95 -14.49 -14.28 13.17
C ARG A 95 -14.60 -15.73 13.61
N VAL A 96 -13.52 -16.34 14.09
CA VAL A 96 -13.56 -17.70 14.63
C VAL A 96 -14.40 -17.58 15.87
N GLU A 97 -15.69 -17.86 15.75
CA GLU A 97 -16.57 -18.01 16.89
C GLU A 97 -16.05 -19.24 17.63
N ILE A 98 -15.30 -19.00 18.70
CA ILE A 98 -14.94 -20.06 19.65
C ILE A 98 -16.27 -20.45 20.30
N ILE A 99 -16.83 -21.55 19.82
CA ILE A 99 -18.00 -22.18 20.41
C ILE A 99 -17.56 -22.68 21.79
N HIS A 100 -18.09 -22.04 22.85
CA HIS A 100 -17.99 -22.51 24.23
C HIS A 100 -19.07 -23.57 24.50
#